data_AF-A0AAT9SBT2-F1
#
_entry.id   AF-A0AAT9SBT2-F1
#
_cell.length_a   1.000
_cell.length_b   1.000
_cell.length_c   1.000
_cell.angle_alpha   90.00
_cell.angle_beta   90.00
_cell.angle_gamma   90.00
#
_symmetry.space_group_name_H-M   'P 1'
#
loop_
_entity.id
_entity.type
_entity.pdbx_description
1 polymer ?
#
loop_
_entity_poly.entity_id
_entity_poly.type
_entity_poly.pdbx_seq_one_letter_code
_entity_poly.pdbx_strand_id
1 'polypeptide(L)'
;MSNQFKPGDLALTIYPIPSVEAGSVVLLDRRLEQGSKFTMSGITFQALEVGWLCSKPGLESPLAYAESSLMPLRGDAAPADQKSRAVPA
;
A
#
# COMPACT_ATOMS: atom_id res chain seq x y z
N MET A 1 -14.04 0.18 -2.54
CA MET A 1 -13.18 1.09 -3.33
C MET A 1 -11.87 0.34 -3.58
N SER A 2 -11.56 0.01 -4.82
CA SER A 2 -10.28 -0.65 -5.15
C SER A 2 -9.19 0.42 -5.22
N ASN A 3 -8.31 0.45 -4.23
CA ASN A 3 -7.12 1.28 -4.30
C ASN A 3 -6.20 0.63 -5.35
N GLN A 4 -5.87 1.36 -6.42
CA GLN A 4 -5.03 0.85 -7.53
C GLN A 4 -3.55 0.83 -7.13
N PHE A 5 -3.21 0.09 -6.08
CA PHE A 5 -1.82 -0.10 -5.65
C PHE A 5 -1.03 -0.91 -6.67
N LYS A 6 0.25 -0.59 -6.80
CA LYS A 6 1.23 -1.31 -7.60
C LYS A 6 2.49 -1.60 -6.78
N PRO A 7 3.26 -2.65 -7.13
CA PRO A 7 4.56 -2.86 -6.53
C PRO A 7 5.44 -1.61 -6.72
N GLY A 8 6.09 -1.17 -5.65
CA GLY A 8 6.88 0.06 -5.59
C GLY A 8 6.13 1.29 -5.09
N ASP A 9 4.80 1.24 -4.95
CA ASP A 9 4.05 2.36 -4.37
C ASP A 9 4.33 2.51 -2.87
N LEU A 10 4.22 3.75 -2.38
CA LEU A 10 4.18 4.04 -0.95
C LEU A 10 2.73 4.10 -0.47
N ALA A 11 2.50 3.60 0.75
CA ALA A 11 1.20 3.64 1.40
C ALA A 11 1.32 4.03 2.87
N LEU A 12 0.28 4.65 3.41
CA LEU A 12 0.08 4.85 4.84
C LEU A 12 -0.69 3.66 5.42
N THR A 13 -0.24 3.17 6.58
CA THR A 13 -0.96 2.17 7.36
C THR A 13 -2.19 2.82 8.01
N ILE A 14 -3.36 2.20 7.88
CA ILE A 14 -4.59 2.67 8.54
C ILE A 14 -4.71 2.05 9.94
N TYR A 15 -4.35 0.78 10.06
CA TYR A 15 -4.36 0.05 11.32
C TYR A 15 -2.94 -0.23 11.82
N PRO A 16 -2.70 -0.17 13.14
CA PRO A 16 -1.41 -0.54 13.70
C PRO A 16 -1.24 -2.06 13.74
N ILE A 17 -0.01 -2.51 13.65
CA ILE A 17 0.42 -3.89 13.96
C ILE A 17 1.58 -3.82 14.96
N PRO A 18 2.02 -4.94 15.56
CA PRO A 18 3.18 -4.92 16.44
C PRO A 18 4.38 -4.22 15.78
N SER A 19 4.96 -3.26 16.49
CA SER A 19 6.11 -2.46 16.05
C SER A 19 5.86 -1.49 14.89
N VAL A 20 4.61 -1.31 14.43
CA VAL A 20 4.27 -0.33 13.39
C VAL A 20 2.98 0.39 13.74
N GLU A 21 3.10 1.67 14.05
CA GLU A 21 1.96 2.55 14.34
C GLU A 21 1.13 2.82 13.08
N ALA A 22 -0.16 3.11 13.27
CA ALA A 22 -1.00 3.66 12.23
C ALA A 22 -0.44 5.02 11.74
N GLY A 23 -0.65 5.35 10.46
CA GLY A 23 -0.04 6.50 9.82
C GLY A 23 1.43 6.30 9.44
N SER A 24 1.97 5.09 9.58
CA SER A 24 3.32 4.76 9.12
C SER A 24 3.37 4.64 7.60
N VAL A 25 4.43 5.17 7.00
CA VAL A 25 4.74 4.93 5.58
C VAL A 25 5.36 3.53 5.41
N VAL A 26 4.86 2.76 4.45
CA VAL A 26 5.40 1.46 4.02
C VAL A 26 5.53 1.41 2.49
N LEU A 27 6.52 0.68 2.00
CA LEU A 27 6.71 0.39 0.58
C LEU A 27 6.01 -0.92 0.23
N LEU A 28 5.24 -0.93 -0.85
CA LEU A 28 4.53 -2.12 -1.31
C LEU A 28 5.44 -2.98 -2.18
N ASP A 29 5.94 -4.10 -1.64
CA ASP A 29 6.92 -4.94 -2.34
C ASP A 29 6.24 -5.95 -3.25
N ARG A 30 5.23 -6.66 -2.72
CA ARG A 30 4.57 -7.76 -3.43
C ARG A 30 3.11 -7.88 -3.06
N ARG A 31 2.26 -7.98 -4.08
CA ARG A 31 0.83 -8.25 -3.91
C ARG A 31 0.59 -9.69 -3.45
N LEU A 32 -0.35 -9.84 -2.52
CA LEU A 32 -0.87 -11.10 -2.03
C LEU A 32 -2.31 -11.24 -2.51
N GLU A 33 -2.58 -12.33 -3.24
CA GLU A 33 -3.95 -12.67 -3.64
C GLU A 33 -4.65 -13.44 -2.51
N GLN A 34 -5.98 -13.33 -2.42
CA GLN A 34 -6.75 -14.08 -1.44
C GLN A 34 -6.50 -15.60 -1.59
N GLY A 35 -6.28 -16.28 -0.47
CA GLY A 35 -5.99 -17.71 -0.42
C GLY A 35 -4.55 -18.08 -0.75
N SER A 36 -3.72 -17.13 -1.21
CA SER A 36 -2.31 -17.39 -1.47
C SER A 36 -1.53 -17.66 -0.17
N LYS A 37 -0.54 -18.54 -0.23
CA LYS A 37 0.38 -18.80 0.88
C LYS A 37 1.65 -17.98 0.70
N PHE A 38 2.16 -17.45 1.80
CA PHE A 38 3.41 -16.71 1.83
C PHE A 38 4.18 -17.00 3.11
N THR A 39 5.50 -16.85 3.07
CA THR A 39 6.37 -17.10 4.22
C THR A 39 6.93 -15.77 4.71
N MET A 40 6.84 -15.54 6.02
CA MET A 40 7.35 -14.35 6.69
C MET A 40 8.08 -14.80 7.95
N SER A 41 9.36 -14.45 8.08
CA SER A 41 10.20 -14.84 9.24
C SER A 41 10.16 -16.35 9.56
N GLY A 42 10.17 -17.20 8.52
CA GLY A 42 10.16 -18.66 8.64
C GLY A 42 8.77 -19.28 8.93
N ILE A 43 7.73 -18.47 9.14
CA ILE A 43 6.36 -18.93 9.37
C ILE A 43 5.57 -18.80 8.08
N THR A 44 4.80 -19.84 7.73
CA THR A 44 3.94 -19.83 6.54
C THR A 44 2.53 -19.38 6.93
N PHE A 45 2.04 -18.35 6.25
CA PHE A 45 0.72 -17.77 6.41
C PHE A 45 -0.12 -17.97 5.15
N GLN A 46 -1.43 -17.81 5.30
CA GLN A 46 -2.39 -17.77 4.20
C GLN A 46 -3.08 -16.41 4.21
N ALA A 47 -3.08 -15.73 3.06
CA ALA A 47 -3.78 -14.46 2.90
C ALA A 47 -5.30 -14.70 2.96
N LEU A 48 -5.99 -14.06 3.91
CA LEU A 48 -7.45 -14.17 4.07
C LEU A 48 -8.22 -13.25 3.12
N GLU A 49 -7.57 -12.19 2.66
CA GLU A 49 -8.06 -11.22 1.68
C GLU A 49 -6.90 -10.73 0.80
N VAL A 50 -7.18 -9.87 -0.18
CA VAL A 50 -6.14 -9.22 -1.00
C VAL A 50 -5.31 -8.30 -0.12
N GLY A 51 -3.99 -8.40 -0.25
CA GLY A 51 -3.06 -7.65 0.58
C GLY A 51 -1.71 -7.43 -0.07
N TRP A 52 -0.77 -6.99 0.74
CA TRP A 52 0.56 -6.62 0.32
C TRP A 52 1.57 -7.07 1.37
N LEU A 53 2.68 -7.66 0.89
CA LEU A 53 3.92 -7.66 1.62
C LEU A 53 4.56 -6.28 1.45
N CYS A 54 4.94 -5.71 2.57
CA CYS A 54 5.49 -4.36 2.64
C CYS A 54 6.81 -4.33 3.41
N SER A 55 7.64 -3.36 3.08
CA SER A 55 8.86 -3.03 3.82
C SER A 55 8.76 -1.64 4.42
N LYS A 56 9.42 -1.44 5.57
CA LYS A 56 9.48 -0.15 6.27
C LYS A 56 10.94 0.18 6.53
N PRO A 57 11.44 1.39 6.17
CA PRO A 57 12.79 1.80 6.52
C PRO A 57 13.04 1.69 8.03
N GLY A 58 14.14 1.03 8.40
CA GLY A 58 14.49 0.77 9.80
C GLY A 58 13.86 -0.47 10.41
N LEU A 59 13.08 -1.25 9.65
CA LEU A 59 12.57 -2.55 10.09
C LEU A 59 13.08 -3.66 9.16
N GLU A 60 13.77 -4.65 9.74
CA GLU A 60 14.35 -5.77 8.96
C GLU A 60 13.30 -6.80 8.54
N SER A 61 12.22 -6.94 9.33
CA SER A 61 11.18 -7.91 9.05
C SER A 61 10.16 -7.36 8.04
N PRO A 62 9.79 -8.13 7.02
CA PRO A 62 8.68 -7.77 6.15
C PRO A 62 7.38 -7.72 6.94
N LEU A 63 6.45 -6.90 6.44
CA LEU A 63 5.14 -6.68 7.01
C LEU A 63 4.09 -7.22 6.05
N ALA A 64 2.95 -7.65 6.57
CA ALA A 64 1.80 -8.03 5.76
C ALA A 64 0.61 -7.17 6.14
N TYR A 65 0.04 -6.46 5.15
CA TYR A 65 -1.15 -5.64 5.32
C TYR A 65 -2.23 -6.05 4.32
N ALA A 66 -3.48 -6.09 4.78
CA ALA A 66 -4.61 -6.11 3.86
C ALA A 66 -4.64 -4.82 3.03
N GLU A 67 -5.08 -4.91 1.78
CA GLU A 67 -5.21 -3.73 0.90
C GLU A 67 -6.19 -2.71 1.50
N SER A 68 -7.21 -3.20 2.22
CA SER A 68 -8.18 -2.43 2.99
C SER A 68 -7.58 -1.69 4.18
N SER A 69 -6.39 -2.08 4.65
CA SER A 69 -5.66 -1.47 5.76
C SER A 69 -4.61 -0.45 5.29
N LEU A 70 -4.60 -0.12 3.99
CA LEU A 70 -3.62 0.76 3.38
C LEU A 70 -4.29 1.94 2.68
N MET A 71 -3.70 3.12 2.84
CA MET A 71 -4.09 4.33 2.13
C MET A 71 -2.97 4.74 1.16
N PRO A 72 -3.25 4.94 -0.14
CA PRO A 72 -2.23 5.31 -1.11
C PRO A 72 -1.63 6.68 -0.81
N LEU A 73 -0.31 6.75 -0.73
CA LEU A 73 0.43 8.01 -0.79
C LEU A 73 0.58 8.34 -2.28
N ARG A 74 -0.48 8.88 -2.88
CA ARG A 74 -0.34 9.48 -4.21
C ARG A 74 0.63 10.63 -4.07
N GLY A 75 1.83 10.49 -4.61
CA GLY A 75 2.67 11.65 -4.89
C GLY A 75 1.86 12.60 -5.77
N ASP A 76 1.81 13.88 -5.41
CA ASP A 76 1.33 14.94 -6.29
C ASP A 76 2.07 14.83 -7.63
N ALA A 77 1.44 14.22 -8.62
CA ALA A 77 1.88 14.21 -10.00
C ALA A 77 0.69 14.66 -10.86
N ALA A 78 0.60 15.99 -10.97
CA ALA A 78 -0.19 16.82 -11.87
C ALA A 78 -1.72 16.90 -11.64
N PRO A 79 -2.29 18.13 -11.63
CA PRO A 79 -3.73 18.30 -11.77
C PRO A 79 -4.15 17.74 -13.13
N ALA A 80 -5.05 16.77 -13.12
CA ALA A 80 -5.78 16.35 -14.30
C ALA A 80 -6.56 17.57 -14.85
N ASP A 81 -6.10 18.10 -15.99
CA ASP A 81 -6.85 18.86 -17.00
C ASP A 81 -8.12 19.58 -16.52
N GLN A 82 -7.96 20.67 -15.77
CA GLN A 82 -9.01 21.68 -15.71
C GLN A 82 -8.88 22.55 -16.95
N LYS A 83 -9.56 22.12 -18.02
CA LYS A 83 -9.91 22.89 -19.23
C LYS A 83 -10.11 24.37 -18.88
N SER A 84 -9.09 25.20 -19.08
CA SER A 84 -9.30 26.63 -19.23
C SER A 84 -9.81 26.86 -20.63
N ARG A 85 -11.13 26.90 -20.72
CA ARG A 85 -11.92 27.42 -21.82
C ARG A 85 -11.30 28.74 -22.26
N ALA A 86 -10.70 28.77 -23.46
CA ALA A 86 -10.36 30.02 -24.12
C ALA A 86 -11.62 30.88 -24.21
N VAL A 87 -11.58 32.07 -23.64
CA VAL A 87 -12.58 33.12 -23.88
C VAL A 87 -11.97 34.01 -24.97
N PRO A 88 -12.52 34.02 -26.20
CA PRO A 88 -12.11 35.02 -27.18
C PRO A 88 -12.70 36.38 -26.77
N ALA A 89 -11.87 37.42 -26.86
CA ALA A 89 -12.29 38.82 -26.88
C ALA A 89 -12.69 39.22 -28.30
#